data_AF-A0A925QMP7-F1
#
_entry.id   AF-A0A925QMP7-F1
#
_cell.length_a   1.000
_cell.length_b   1.000
_cell.length_c   1.000
_cell.angle_alpha   90.00
_cell.angle_beta   90.00
_cell.angle_gamma   90.00
#
_symmetry.space_group_name_H-M   'P 1'
#
loop_
_entity.id
_entity.type
_entity.pdbx_description
1 polymer ?
#
loop_
_entity_poly.entity_id
_entity_poly.type
_entity_poly.pdbx_seq_one_letter_code
_entity_poly.pdbx_strand_id
1 'polypeptide(L)' 'FAAPPAAVPTTGSSLLFNALAAIDPDSLTAKEALDALYHLKQLQQKEGIP' A
#
# COMPACT_ATOMS: atom_id res chain seq x y z
N PHE A 1 5.62 -21.74 28.53
CA PHE A 1 5.95 -20.74 27.51
C PHE A 1 5.39 -21.22 26.19
N ALA A 2 4.44 -20.49 25.60
CA ALA A 2 3.94 -20.77 24.26
C ALA A 2 4.94 -20.20 23.24
N ALA A 3 5.24 -20.97 22.18
CA ALA A 3 6.09 -20.50 21.11
C ALA A 3 5.41 -19.31 20.39
N PRO A 4 6.17 -18.26 20.00
CA PRO A 4 5.61 -17.15 19.24
C PRO A 4 5.09 -17.64 17.88
N PRO A 5 3.98 -17.08 17.37
CA PRO A 5 3.44 -17.47 16.07
C PRO A 5 4.48 -17.19 14.98
N ALA A 6 4.68 -18.18 14.10
CA ALA A 6 5.61 -18.08 12.98
C ALA A 6 5.25 -16.87 12.11
N ALA A 7 6.22 -16.00 11.87
CA ALA A 7 6.07 -14.86 10.98
C ALA A 7 5.69 -15.36 9.58
N VAL A 8 4.51 -14.94 9.11
CA VAL A 8 4.07 -15.21 7.74
C VAL A 8 5.08 -14.60 6.77
N PRO A 9 5.54 -15.35 5.76
CA PRO A 9 6.44 -14.80 4.76
C PRO A 9 5.68 -13.72 4.00
N THR A 10 6.14 -12.48 4.10
CA THR A 10 5.66 -11.35 3.30
C THR A 10 6.06 -11.63 1.86
N THR A 11 5.20 -12.35 1.14
CA THR A 11 5.35 -12.60 -0.29
C THR A 11 5.50 -11.25 -0.99
N GLY A 12 6.71 -10.95 -1.46
CA GLY A 12 7.04 -9.85 -2.37
C GLY A 12 6.34 -8.53 -2.06
N SER A 13 7.00 -7.65 -1.31
CA SER A 13 6.50 -6.30 -1.01
C SER A 13 6.12 -5.56 -2.30
N SER A 14 4.83 -5.57 -2.63
CA SER A 14 4.24 -4.90 -3.77
C SER A 14 4.39 -3.39 -3.58
N LEU A 15 4.87 -2.69 -4.61
CA LEU A 15 5.01 -1.23 -4.57
C LEU A 15 3.67 -0.57 -4.28
N LEU A 16 2.59 -1.12 -4.82
CA LEU A 16 1.23 -0.67 -4.54
C LEU A 16 0.86 -0.86 -3.07
N PHE A 17 1.15 -2.02 -2.49
CA PHE A 17 0.85 -2.32 -1.09
C PHE A 17 1.58 -1.39 -0.13
N ASN A 18 2.86 -1.12 -0.38
CA ASN A 18 3.64 -0.17 0.43
C ASN A 18 3.11 1.26 0.33
N ALA A 19 2.79 1.70 -0.88
CA ALA A 19 2.24 3.04 -1.09
C ALA A 19 0.88 3.21 -0.40
N LEU A 20 0.04 2.18 -0.42
CA LEU A 20 -1.26 2.19 0.26
C LEU A 20 -1.11 2.20 1.78
N ALA A 21 -0.17 1.43 2.33
CA ALA A 21 0.10 1.41 3.78
C ALA A 21 0.66 2.74 4.33
N ALA A 22 1.26 3.57 3.46
CA ALA A 22 1.81 4.87 3.84
C ALA A 22 0.78 6.02 3.79
N ILE A 23 -0.41 5.78 3.25
CA ILE A 23 -1.46 6.80 3.14
C ILE A 23 -2.21 6.93 4.46
N ASP A 24 -2.23 8.14 5.01
CA ASP A 24 -3.08 8.52 6.12
C ASP A 24 -4.26 9.39 5.60
N PRO A 25 -5.47 8.83 5.46
CA PRO A 25 -6.60 9.52 4.86
C PRO A 25 -7.09 10.72 5.68
N ASP A 26 -6.89 10.69 7.01
CA ASP A 26 -7.37 11.76 7.90
C ASP A 26 -6.47 13.00 7.85
N SER A 27 -5.23 12.83 7.41
CA SER A 27 -4.25 13.92 7.27
C SER A 27 -4.25 14.58 5.88
N LEU A 28 -4.89 13.96 4.88
CA LEU A 28 -4.87 14.46 3.49
C LEU A 28 -5.95 15.51 3.23
N THR A 29 -5.58 16.57 2.52
CA THR A 29 -6.55 17.48 1.90
C THR A 29 -7.22 16.83 0.69
N ALA A 30 -8.35 17.36 0.25
CA ALA A 30 -9.07 16.84 -0.93
C ALA A 30 -8.20 16.78 -2.20
N LYS A 31 -7.29 17.73 -2.38
CA LYS A 31 -6.34 17.73 -3.51
C LYS A 31 -5.30 16.62 -3.37
N GLU A 32 -4.72 16.46 -2.20
CA GLU A 32 -3.69 15.45 -1.95
C GLU A 32 -4.26 14.03 -2.00
N ALA A 33 -5.49 13.84 -1.53
CA ALA A 33 -6.21 12.58 -1.69
C ALA A 33 -6.39 12.20 -3.18
N LEU A 34 -6.77 13.17 -4.02
CA LEU A 34 -6.90 12.97 -5.46
C LEU A 34 -5.55 12.61 -6.10
N ASP A 35 -4.48 13.34 -5.77
CA ASP A 35 -3.13 13.06 -6.25
C ASP A 35 -2.65 11.65 -5.81
N ALA A 36 -2.91 11.27 -4.56
CA ALA A 36 -2.60 9.94 -4.03
C ALA A 36 -3.34 8.83 -4.80
N LEU A 37 -4.61 9.03 -5.16
CA LEU A 37 -5.38 8.08 -5.98
C LEU A 37 -4.79 7.91 -7.38
N TYR A 38 -4.35 8.99 -8.02
CA TYR A 38 -3.67 8.90 -9.32
C TYR A 38 -2.34 8.17 -9.22
N HIS A 39 -1.58 8.41 -8.16
CA HIS A 39 -0.31 7.73 -7.90
C HIS A 39 -0.52 6.22 -7.69
N LEU A 40 -1.50 5.82 -6.87
CA LEU A 40 -1.86 4.41 -6.69
C LEU A 40 -2.29 3.74 -7.99
N LYS A 41 -3.09 4.42 -8.82
CA LYS A 41 -3.52 3.90 -10.14
C LYS A 41 -2.33 3.64 -11.05
N GLN A 42 -1.33 4.52 -11.07
CA GLN A 42 -0.11 4.32 -11.85
C GLN A 42 0.71 3.12 -11.34
N LEU A 43 0.80 2.95 -10.02
CA LEU A 43 1.48 1.81 -9.41
C LEU A 43 0.76 0.49 -9.72
N GLN A 44 -0.57 0.46 -9.67
CA GLN A 44 -1.37 -0.70 -10.05
C GLN A 44 -1.09 -1.14 -11.50
N GLN A 45 -1.07 -0.18 -12.44
CA GLN A 45 -0.73 -0.46 -13.84
C GLN A 45 0.70 -0.96 -14.02
N LYS A 46 1.65 -0.37 -13.28
CA LYS A 46 3.08 -0.73 -13.33
C LYS A 46 3.35 -2.12 -12.77
N GLU A 47 2.58 -2.57 -11.78
CA GLU A 47 2.69 -3.92 -11.23
C GLU A 47 1.86 -4.95 -12.01
N GLY A 48 1.16 -4.54 -13.07
CA GLY A 48 0.37 -5.44 -13.91
C GLY A 48 -0.83 -6.06 -13.18
N ILE A 49 -1.29 -5.41 -12.11
CA ILE A 49 -2.46 -5.83 -11.33
C ILE A 49 -3.69 -5.25 -12.06
N PRO A 50 -4.57 -6.08 -12.63
CA PRO A 50 -5.73 -5.61 -13.41
C PRO A 50 -6.72 -4.79 -12.55
#